data_AF-A2DV72-F1
#
_entry.id   AF-A2DV72-F1
#
_cell.length_a   1.000
_cell.length_b   1.000
_cell.length_c   1.000
_cell.angle_alpha   90.00
_cell.angle_beta   90.00
_cell.angle_gamma   90.00
#
_symmetry.space_group_name_H-M   'P 1'
#
loop_
_entity.id
_entity.type
_entity.pdbx_description
1 polymer ?
#
loop_
_entity_poly.entity_id
_entity_poly.type
_entity_poly.pdbx_seq_one_letter_code
_entity_poly.pdbx_strand_id
1 'polypeptide(L)'
;MLGPSPYGENSRAMTEAEIEDTINDFVNSAKIAELTGADGVQIDCGHGNLLSQFLSPALNQRTDSWGGDDENRLRIVHEIVKNIRKEVKKNFAISVKINGHDCIKGGVTPELAAKYIMKLPDVQMFEITCGVLNQMTSIRSRTNEESMTRNATEEQKVKIKKTASKADPEFPFYEGYNNKYTEEIRRIVGPNPTLAVVGGLRQFSMMEKIVKDGTVDFVALCRPFIRQPTIVAEFKKNATKSKCHSCGECSLKRPTNAIECTWPKF
;
A
#
# COMPACT_ATOMS: atom_id res chain seq x y z
N MET A 1 -5.57 -9.94 18.09
CA MET A 1 -5.39 -8.76 17.20
C MET A 1 -6.60 -7.84 17.37
N LEU A 2 -6.40 -6.54 17.51
CA LEU A 2 -7.48 -5.55 17.62
C LEU A 2 -7.88 -5.01 16.25
N GLY A 3 -9.17 -4.75 16.04
CA GLY A 3 -9.72 -4.19 14.81
C GLY A 3 -11.14 -3.67 15.02
N PRO A 4 -11.83 -3.18 13.96
CA PRO A 4 -13.21 -2.71 14.07
C PRO A 4 -14.18 -3.84 14.45
N SER A 5 -13.90 -5.06 13.98
CA SER A 5 -14.70 -6.26 14.21
C SER A 5 -13.79 -7.47 14.41
N PRO A 6 -14.26 -8.57 15.05
CA PRO A 6 -13.49 -9.79 15.14
C PRO A 6 -13.17 -10.34 13.74
N TYR A 7 -11.89 -10.59 13.48
CA TYR A 7 -11.35 -11.21 12.30
C TYR A 7 -10.33 -12.31 12.67
N GLY A 8 -10.74 -13.58 12.57
CA GLY A 8 -9.91 -14.76 12.89
C GLY A 8 -9.86 -15.11 14.39
N GLU A 9 -9.22 -16.24 14.71
CA GLU A 9 -9.06 -16.71 16.08
C GLU A 9 -8.20 -15.72 16.91
N ASN A 10 -8.66 -15.37 18.11
CA ASN A 10 -8.02 -14.40 19.03
C ASN A 10 -8.04 -12.93 18.58
N SER A 11 -9.03 -12.55 17.78
CA SER A 11 -9.33 -11.15 17.47
C SER A 11 -10.55 -10.65 18.24
N ARG A 12 -10.60 -9.35 18.54
CA ARG A 12 -11.80 -8.72 19.08
C ARG A 12 -11.99 -7.31 18.54
N ALA A 13 -13.23 -6.85 18.58
CA ALA A 13 -13.56 -5.46 18.31
C ALA A 13 -12.89 -4.54 19.33
N MET A 14 -12.39 -3.40 18.86
CA MET A 14 -11.96 -2.29 19.70
C MET A 14 -13.16 -1.64 20.37
N THR A 15 -12.98 -1.22 21.61
CA THR A 15 -13.91 -0.31 22.30
C THR A 15 -13.74 1.12 21.77
N GLU A 16 -14.71 1.99 22.02
CA GLU A 16 -14.61 3.41 21.64
C GLU A 16 -13.38 4.09 22.27
N ALA A 17 -13.12 3.85 23.56
CA ALA A 17 -11.94 4.36 24.24
C ALA A 17 -10.63 3.92 23.56
N GLU A 18 -10.52 2.66 23.13
CA GLU A 18 -9.33 2.18 22.41
C GLU A 18 -9.18 2.81 21.03
N ILE A 19 -10.29 3.15 20.37
CA ILE A 19 -10.28 3.87 19.08
C ILE A 19 -9.78 5.30 19.32
N GLU A 20 -10.27 5.98 20.34
CA GLU A 20 -9.83 7.32 20.72
C GLU A 20 -8.34 7.36 21.12
N ASP A 21 -7.90 6.39 21.94
CA ASP A 21 -6.48 6.23 22.30
C ASP A 21 -5.62 6.01 21.05
N THR A 22 -6.07 5.17 20.12
CA THR A 22 -5.36 4.94 18.85
C THR A 22 -5.27 6.23 18.02
N ILE A 23 -6.34 7.04 17.96
CA ILE A 23 -6.31 8.34 17.27
C ILE A 23 -5.24 9.24 17.90
N ASN A 24 -5.18 9.29 19.23
CA ASN A 24 -4.17 10.07 19.95
C ASN A 24 -2.74 9.57 19.69
N ASP A 25 -2.53 8.25 19.58
CA ASP A 25 -1.23 7.67 19.25
C ASP A 25 -0.74 8.08 17.85
N PHE A 26 -1.63 8.14 16.85
CA PHE A 26 -1.29 8.67 15.52
C PHE A 26 -0.92 10.16 15.59
N VAL A 27 -1.66 10.96 16.36
CA VAL A 27 -1.38 12.39 16.54
C VAL A 27 -0.02 12.60 17.19
N ASN A 28 0.25 11.90 18.29
CA ASN A 28 1.53 11.96 19.00
C ASN A 28 2.70 11.53 18.10
N SER A 29 2.50 10.48 17.30
CA SER A 29 3.51 10.01 16.34
C SER A 29 3.83 11.07 15.28
N ALA A 30 2.83 11.78 14.77
CA ALA A 30 3.04 12.86 13.80
C ALA A 30 3.79 14.06 14.42
N LYS A 31 3.47 14.42 15.67
CA LYS A 31 4.20 15.46 16.41
C LYS A 31 5.66 15.08 16.61
N ILE A 32 5.94 13.83 16.98
CA ILE A 32 7.32 13.32 17.12
C ILE A 32 8.05 13.35 15.77
N ALA A 33 7.39 12.95 14.68
CA ALA A 33 7.96 13.02 13.34
C ALA A 33 8.34 14.46 12.96
N GLU A 34 7.47 15.44 13.23
CA GLU A 34 7.79 16.85 13.02
C GLU A 34 8.96 17.34 13.90
N LEU A 35 8.94 17.00 15.20
CA LEU A 35 9.99 17.39 16.14
C LEU A 35 11.37 16.81 15.77
N THR A 36 11.38 15.65 15.14
CA THR A 36 12.61 14.98 14.67
C THR A 36 13.07 15.44 13.28
N GLY A 37 12.33 16.38 12.66
CA GLY A 37 12.74 17.04 11.42
C GLY A 37 12.23 16.37 10.15
N ALA A 38 11.22 15.49 10.21
CA ALA A 38 10.54 15.01 9.02
C ALA A 38 9.77 16.15 8.33
N ASP A 39 9.63 16.07 7.00
CA ASP A 39 8.81 17.02 6.22
C ASP A 39 7.30 16.71 6.30
N GLY A 40 6.94 15.52 6.74
CA GLY A 40 5.56 15.06 6.81
C GLY A 40 5.42 13.61 7.28
N VAL A 41 4.18 13.12 7.26
CA VAL A 41 3.81 11.73 7.56
C VAL A 41 2.98 11.13 6.44
N GLN A 42 3.05 9.79 6.31
CA GLN A 42 2.14 9.00 5.50
C GLN A 42 1.33 8.07 6.40
N ILE A 43 0.01 8.23 6.42
CA ILE A 43 -0.92 7.39 7.18
C ILE A 43 -1.25 6.16 6.32
N ASP A 44 -1.01 4.96 6.84
CA ASP A 44 -1.27 3.70 6.13
C ASP A 44 -2.71 3.22 6.37
N CYS A 45 -3.53 3.32 5.33
CA CYS A 45 -4.90 2.82 5.24
C CYS A 45 -5.02 1.71 4.19
N GLY A 46 -3.93 0.99 3.89
CA GLY A 46 -3.91 -0.11 2.93
C GLY A 46 -3.72 -1.50 3.54
N HIS A 47 -3.77 -2.50 2.66
CA HIS A 47 -3.22 -3.85 2.90
C HIS A 47 -3.86 -4.69 4.02
N GLY A 48 -5.01 -4.28 4.55
CA GLY A 48 -5.64 -4.95 5.69
C GLY A 48 -5.01 -4.60 7.05
N ASN A 49 -4.18 -3.57 7.11
CA ASN A 49 -3.77 -2.95 8.38
C ASN A 49 -4.97 -2.31 9.09
N LEU A 50 -4.78 -1.87 10.34
CA LEU A 50 -5.88 -1.42 11.22
C LEU A 50 -6.86 -0.45 10.52
N LEU A 51 -6.36 0.66 9.97
CA LEU A 51 -7.21 1.65 9.31
C LEU A 51 -7.87 1.12 8.02
N SER A 52 -7.17 0.26 7.27
CA SER A 52 -7.75 -0.43 6.12
C SER A 52 -8.95 -1.29 6.50
N GLN A 53 -8.90 -1.96 7.67
CA GLN A 53 -10.02 -2.73 8.17
C GLN A 53 -11.22 -1.85 8.49
N PHE A 54 -11.02 -0.69 9.13
CA PHE A 54 -12.11 0.26 9.40
C PHE A 54 -12.80 0.77 8.13
N LEU A 55 -12.02 1.03 7.08
CA LEU A 55 -12.54 1.53 5.80
C LEU A 55 -13.31 0.48 4.98
N SER A 56 -13.03 -0.81 5.20
CA SER A 56 -13.59 -1.90 4.40
C SER A 56 -14.97 -2.35 4.90
N PRO A 57 -16.03 -2.28 4.07
CA PRO A 57 -17.35 -2.79 4.44
C PRO A 57 -17.37 -4.30 4.71
N ALA A 58 -16.40 -5.05 4.16
CA ALA A 58 -16.26 -6.49 4.43
C ALA A 58 -15.65 -6.77 5.80
N LEU A 59 -14.79 -5.88 6.32
CA LEU A 59 -14.03 -6.10 7.55
C LEU A 59 -14.56 -5.31 8.76
N ASN A 60 -15.31 -4.23 8.52
CA ASN A 60 -15.95 -3.43 9.56
C ASN A 60 -17.47 -3.67 9.56
N GLN A 61 -17.90 -4.54 10.47
CA GLN A 61 -19.31 -4.90 10.71
C GLN A 61 -19.90 -4.20 11.95
N ARG A 62 -19.29 -3.10 12.40
CA ARG A 62 -19.81 -2.33 13.54
C ARG A 62 -21.14 -1.66 13.18
N THR A 63 -21.95 -1.42 14.19
CA THR A 63 -23.24 -0.72 14.10
C THR A 63 -23.27 0.59 14.88
N ASP A 64 -22.13 1.00 15.44
CA ASP A 64 -21.95 2.26 16.16
C ASP A 64 -21.38 3.36 15.25
N SER A 65 -20.96 4.47 15.83
CA SER A 65 -20.39 5.64 15.13
C SER A 65 -19.10 5.35 14.36
N TRP A 66 -18.50 4.16 14.51
CA TRP A 66 -17.25 3.75 13.88
C TRP A 66 -17.43 2.69 12.78
N GLY A 67 -18.67 2.37 12.40
CA GLY A 67 -18.98 1.54 11.23
C GLY A 67 -20.43 1.69 10.73
N GLY A 68 -20.88 0.74 9.92
CA GLY A 68 -22.20 0.80 9.28
C GLY A 68 -22.19 1.53 7.95
N ASP A 69 -22.22 2.85 7.92
CA ASP A 69 -22.17 3.64 6.68
C ASP A 69 -20.74 4.07 6.29
N ASP A 70 -20.61 4.66 5.10
CA ASP A 70 -19.32 5.13 4.55
C ASP A 70 -18.69 6.22 5.43
N GLU A 71 -19.49 7.08 6.07
CA GLU A 71 -18.99 8.19 6.88
C GLU A 71 -18.41 7.70 8.20
N ASN A 72 -19.11 6.79 8.85
CA ASN A 72 -18.66 6.17 10.10
C ASN A 72 -17.43 5.29 9.90
N ARG A 73 -17.33 4.56 8.78
CA ARG A 73 -16.12 3.81 8.43
C ARG A 73 -14.91 4.71 8.22
N LEU A 74 -15.10 5.86 7.58
CA LEU A 74 -14.04 6.85 7.34
C LEU A 74 -13.66 7.64 8.60
N ARG A 75 -14.58 7.74 9.57
CA ARG A 75 -14.48 8.63 10.74
C ARG A 75 -13.13 8.58 11.44
N ILE A 76 -12.59 7.38 11.67
CA ILE A 76 -11.29 7.22 12.34
C ILE A 76 -10.15 7.88 11.57
N VAL A 77 -10.10 7.71 10.23
CA VAL A 77 -9.07 8.32 9.39
C VAL A 77 -9.27 9.84 9.34
N HIS A 78 -10.52 10.28 9.23
CA HIS A 78 -10.86 11.71 9.25
C HIS A 78 -10.41 12.39 10.54
N GLU A 79 -10.73 11.81 11.71
CA GLU A 79 -10.33 12.38 13.00
C GLU A 79 -8.81 12.32 13.21
N ILE A 80 -8.12 11.27 12.76
CA ILE A 80 -6.64 11.22 12.77
C ILE A 80 -6.07 12.40 11.96
N VAL A 81 -6.46 12.54 10.70
CA VAL A 81 -5.94 13.58 9.79
C VAL A 81 -6.23 14.97 10.37
N LYS A 82 -7.48 15.22 10.77
CA LYS A 82 -7.93 16.49 11.33
C LYS A 82 -7.19 16.86 12.61
N ASN A 83 -6.95 15.90 13.50
CA ASN A 83 -6.26 16.17 14.76
C ASN A 83 -4.74 16.32 14.56
N ILE A 84 -4.12 15.57 13.65
CA ILE A 84 -2.72 15.82 13.25
C ILE A 84 -2.59 17.25 12.72
N ARG A 85 -3.45 17.66 11.80
CA ARG A 85 -3.38 18.99 11.17
C ARG A 85 -3.47 20.15 12.17
N LYS A 86 -4.20 19.99 13.28
CA LYS A 86 -4.26 21.00 14.35
C LYS A 86 -2.97 21.13 15.16
N GLU A 87 -2.18 20.06 15.25
CA GLU A 87 -1.05 19.94 16.17
C GLU A 87 0.31 20.14 15.51
N VAL A 88 0.40 20.01 14.19
CA VAL A 88 1.64 20.20 13.41
C VAL A 88 1.66 21.55 12.69
N LYS A 89 2.83 21.96 12.20
CA LYS A 89 3.00 23.18 11.39
C LYS A 89 2.18 23.10 10.10
N LYS A 90 1.75 24.26 9.62
CA LYS A 90 0.94 24.41 8.40
C LYS A 90 1.58 23.76 7.16
N ASN A 91 2.91 23.76 7.05
CA ASN A 91 3.65 23.20 5.92
C ASN A 91 4.08 21.74 6.12
N PHE A 92 3.79 21.12 7.27
CA PHE A 92 4.06 19.70 7.48
C PHE A 92 3.07 18.87 6.65
N ALA A 93 3.58 18.02 5.76
CA ALA A 93 2.76 17.28 4.81
C ALA A 93 2.03 16.10 5.47
N ILE A 94 0.76 15.91 5.14
CA ILE A 94 0.00 14.71 5.49
C ILE A 94 -0.36 14.00 4.18
N SER A 95 0.07 12.76 4.05
CA SER A 95 -0.32 11.88 2.94
C SER A 95 -1.01 10.64 3.47
N VAL A 96 -1.82 9.99 2.63
CA VAL A 96 -2.52 8.75 2.96
C VAL A 96 -2.22 7.69 1.91
N LYS A 97 -1.83 6.50 2.33
CA LYS A 97 -1.78 5.33 1.44
C LYS A 97 -3.08 4.56 1.61
N ILE A 98 -3.85 4.39 0.54
CA ILE A 98 -5.21 3.83 0.60
C ILE A 98 -5.42 2.74 -0.44
N ASN A 99 -6.13 1.68 -0.06
CA ASN A 99 -6.56 0.66 -1.01
C ASN A 99 -7.53 1.29 -2.04
N GLY A 100 -7.19 1.20 -3.32
CA GLY A 100 -8.14 1.44 -4.41
C GLY A 100 -9.08 0.26 -4.64
N HIS A 101 -8.69 -0.94 -4.21
CA HIS A 101 -9.54 -2.12 -4.22
C HIS A 101 -9.04 -3.13 -3.17
N ASP A 102 -9.93 -3.75 -2.41
CA ASP A 102 -9.52 -4.71 -1.36
C ASP A 102 -9.19 -6.11 -1.90
N CYS A 103 -9.65 -6.44 -3.11
CA CYS A 103 -9.47 -7.75 -3.74
C CYS A 103 -10.21 -8.89 -3.01
N ILE A 104 -11.30 -8.54 -2.32
CA ILE A 104 -12.27 -9.48 -1.75
C ILE A 104 -13.69 -9.02 -2.06
N LYS A 105 -14.65 -9.94 -1.98
CA LYS A 105 -16.07 -9.61 -2.16
C LYS A 105 -16.55 -8.68 -1.05
N GLY A 106 -17.22 -7.59 -1.43
CA GLY A 106 -17.81 -6.62 -0.48
C GLY A 106 -16.80 -5.70 0.20
N GLY A 107 -15.53 -5.72 -0.21
CA GLY A 107 -14.51 -4.78 0.29
C GLY A 107 -14.58 -3.41 -0.39
N VAL A 108 -13.54 -2.59 -0.17
CA VAL A 108 -13.36 -1.31 -0.85
C VAL A 108 -13.28 -1.50 -2.37
N THR A 109 -14.03 -0.67 -3.09
CA THR A 109 -13.98 -0.52 -4.55
C THR A 109 -13.37 0.84 -4.93
N PRO A 110 -12.96 1.05 -6.20
CA PRO A 110 -12.46 2.33 -6.67
C PRO A 110 -13.42 3.50 -6.43
N GLU A 111 -14.74 3.28 -6.58
CA GLU A 111 -15.75 4.30 -6.31
C GLU A 111 -15.80 4.68 -4.83
N LEU A 112 -15.72 3.70 -3.94
CA LEU A 112 -15.70 3.94 -2.51
C LEU A 112 -14.40 4.62 -2.07
N ALA A 113 -13.25 4.19 -2.60
CA ALA A 113 -11.97 4.83 -2.37
C ALA A 113 -11.98 6.29 -2.83
N ALA A 114 -12.55 6.58 -4.00
CA ALA A 114 -12.72 7.94 -4.50
C ALA A 114 -13.58 8.81 -3.56
N LYS A 115 -14.70 8.28 -3.03
CA LYS A 115 -15.52 8.98 -2.03
C LYS A 115 -14.71 9.31 -0.77
N TYR A 116 -13.91 8.37 -0.27
CA TYR A 116 -13.08 8.60 0.90
C TYR A 116 -12.01 9.67 0.65
N ILE A 117 -11.35 9.63 -0.51
CA ILE A 117 -10.36 10.65 -0.93
C ILE A 117 -10.98 12.05 -0.91
N MET A 118 -12.18 12.22 -1.48
CA MET A 118 -12.85 13.51 -1.54
C MET A 118 -13.30 14.04 -0.16
N LYS A 119 -13.41 13.16 0.85
CA LYS A 119 -13.80 13.52 2.22
C LYS A 119 -12.61 13.79 3.16
N LEU A 120 -11.39 13.89 2.62
CA LEU A 120 -10.17 14.12 3.39
C LEU A 120 -9.40 15.36 2.86
N PRO A 121 -9.94 16.58 3.04
CA PRO A 121 -9.40 17.80 2.41
C PRO A 121 -8.03 18.24 2.95
N ASP A 122 -7.65 17.81 4.15
CA ASP A 122 -6.38 18.15 4.77
C ASP A 122 -5.21 17.26 4.31
N VAL A 123 -5.46 16.28 3.43
CA VAL A 123 -4.46 15.37 2.87
C VAL A 123 -3.89 15.93 1.57
N GLN A 124 -2.57 16.01 1.47
CA GLN A 124 -1.88 16.57 0.31
C GLN A 124 -1.64 15.55 -0.81
N MET A 125 -1.56 14.26 -0.49
CA MET A 125 -1.33 13.19 -1.48
C MET A 125 -1.97 11.88 -1.05
N PHE A 126 -2.60 11.19 -2.01
CA PHE A 126 -3.10 9.84 -1.83
C PHE A 126 -2.28 8.85 -2.65
N GLU A 127 -1.62 7.90 -2.01
CA GLU A 127 -0.93 6.81 -2.69
C GLU A 127 -1.85 5.59 -2.81
N ILE A 128 -2.22 5.23 -4.04
CA ILE A 128 -3.11 4.12 -4.33
C ILE A 128 -2.35 2.80 -4.28
N THR A 129 -2.88 1.88 -3.47
CA THR A 129 -2.44 0.48 -3.35
C THR A 129 -3.66 -0.46 -3.44
N CYS A 130 -3.50 -1.76 -3.18
CA CYS A 130 -4.63 -2.69 -3.13
C CYS A 130 -4.37 -3.89 -2.22
N GLY A 131 -5.45 -4.62 -1.94
CA GLY A 131 -5.40 -5.93 -1.32
C GLY A 131 -5.65 -5.95 0.18
N VAL A 132 -6.21 -7.05 0.66
CA VAL A 132 -6.36 -7.40 2.08
C VAL A 132 -6.21 -8.91 2.24
N LEU A 133 -5.87 -9.38 3.44
CA LEU A 133 -5.88 -10.78 3.91
C LEU A 133 -4.90 -11.76 3.24
N ASN A 134 -4.69 -11.64 1.94
CA ASN A 134 -3.78 -12.44 1.13
C ASN A 134 -2.61 -11.55 0.69
N GLN A 135 -1.38 -11.88 1.11
CA GLN A 135 -0.19 -11.10 0.76
C GLN A 135 0.01 -10.92 -0.76
N MET A 136 -0.45 -11.86 -1.58
CA MET A 136 -0.34 -11.78 -3.03
C MET A 136 -1.26 -10.72 -3.63
N THR A 137 -2.29 -10.27 -2.92
CA THR A 137 -3.13 -9.16 -3.40
C THR A 137 -2.35 -7.85 -3.42
N SER A 138 -1.48 -7.63 -2.42
CA SER A 138 -0.69 -6.40 -2.24
C SER A 138 0.75 -6.49 -2.78
N ILE A 139 1.46 -7.60 -2.52
CA ILE A 139 2.87 -7.81 -2.89
C ILE A 139 2.95 -8.86 -4.01
N ARG A 140 2.58 -8.45 -5.22
CA ARG A 140 2.68 -9.34 -6.40
C ARG A 140 4.14 -9.51 -6.80
N SER A 141 4.54 -10.76 -7.00
CA SER A 141 5.89 -11.15 -7.37
C SER A 141 5.87 -12.09 -8.57
N ARG A 142 6.89 -11.98 -9.44
CA ARG A 142 7.20 -13.01 -10.44
C ARG A 142 7.85 -14.16 -9.67
N THR A 143 7.04 -15.01 -9.05
CA THR A 143 7.52 -16.32 -8.58
C THR A 143 7.91 -17.11 -9.82
N ASN A 144 9.15 -16.93 -10.27
CA ASN A 144 9.71 -17.65 -11.40
C ASN A 144 10.62 -18.77 -10.90
N GLU A 145 10.72 -19.83 -11.70
CA GLU A 145 11.53 -21.01 -11.39
C GLU A 145 12.96 -20.61 -11.01
N GLU A 146 13.55 -19.67 -11.75
CA GLU A 146 14.90 -19.15 -11.52
C GLU A 146 15.06 -18.58 -10.10
N SER A 147 14.16 -17.71 -9.62
CA SER A 147 14.23 -17.20 -8.25
C SER A 147 14.08 -18.31 -7.22
N MET A 148 13.17 -19.25 -7.46
CA MET A 148 12.90 -20.31 -6.48
C MET A 148 14.01 -21.36 -6.44
N THR A 149 14.76 -21.55 -7.54
CA THR A 149 15.75 -22.62 -7.71
C THR A 149 17.22 -22.17 -7.66
N ARG A 150 17.50 -20.86 -7.69
CA ARG A 150 18.86 -20.28 -7.78
C ARG A 150 19.86 -20.79 -6.73
N ASN A 151 19.40 -21.12 -5.53
CA ASN A 151 20.24 -21.68 -4.45
C ASN A 151 19.78 -23.08 -4.03
N ALA A 152 19.00 -23.76 -4.87
CA ALA A 152 18.43 -25.06 -4.58
C ALA A 152 19.33 -26.17 -5.16
N THR A 153 19.52 -27.25 -4.42
CA THR A 153 20.07 -28.51 -4.96
C THR A 153 19.12 -29.09 -6.00
N GLU A 154 19.59 -29.97 -6.90
CA GLU A 154 18.72 -30.57 -7.93
C GLU A 154 17.47 -31.27 -7.35
N GLU A 155 17.59 -31.95 -6.20
CA GLU A 155 16.43 -32.50 -5.48
C GLU A 155 15.46 -31.42 -4.99
N GLN A 156 15.98 -30.31 -4.48
CA GLN A 156 15.16 -29.17 -4.05
C GLN A 156 14.48 -28.53 -5.26
N LYS A 157 15.14 -28.41 -6.42
CA LYS A 157 14.55 -27.87 -7.66
C LYS A 157 13.33 -28.66 -8.10
N VAL A 158 13.39 -30.00 -8.05
CA VAL A 158 12.24 -30.87 -8.38
C VAL A 158 11.06 -30.64 -7.43
N LYS A 159 11.34 -30.50 -6.12
CA LYS A 159 10.31 -30.24 -5.09
C LYS A 159 9.70 -28.84 -5.21
N ILE A 160 10.54 -27.86 -5.55
CA ILE A 160 10.17 -26.46 -5.81
C ILE A 160 9.27 -26.37 -7.04
N LYS A 161 9.57 -27.05 -8.16
CA LYS A 161 8.69 -27.08 -9.35
C LYS A 161 7.28 -27.57 -9.03
N LYS A 162 7.15 -28.60 -8.17
CA LYS A 162 5.86 -29.11 -7.68
C LYS A 162 5.11 -28.13 -6.75
N THR A 163 5.80 -27.16 -6.16
CA THR A 163 5.23 -26.20 -5.17
C THR A 163 5.02 -24.81 -5.79
N ALA A 164 5.83 -24.45 -6.78
CA ALA A 164 5.74 -23.24 -7.61
C ALA A 164 4.39 -23.11 -8.34
N SER A 165 3.77 -24.24 -8.68
CA SER A 165 2.41 -24.31 -9.20
C SER A 165 1.32 -23.88 -8.19
N LYS A 166 1.71 -23.49 -6.97
CA LYS A 166 0.84 -22.89 -5.94
C LYS A 166 0.96 -21.37 -5.85
N ALA A 167 1.66 -20.70 -6.77
CA ALA A 167 1.50 -19.26 -6.92
C ALA A 167 0.01 -18.99 -7.19
N ASP A 168 -0.61 -18.11 -6.41
CA ASP A 168 -2.04 -17.82 -6.53
C ASP A 168 -2.35 -17.32 -7.95
N PRO A 169 -3.03 -18.14 -8.80
CA PRO A 169 -3.28 -17.77 -10.18
C PRO A 169 -4.24 -16.57 -10.29
N GLU A 170 -4.95 -16.23 -9.22
CA GLU A 170 -5.90 -15.13 -9.19
C GLU A 170 -5.19 -13.76 -9.17
N PHE A 171 -4.01 -13.66 -8.57
CA PHE A 171 -3.27 -12.40 -8.41
C PHE A 171 -1.84 -12.45 -9.00
N PRO A 172 -1.68 -12.66 -10.31
CA PRO A 172 -0.37 -12.73 -10.94
C PRO A 172 0.33 -11.36 -10.93
N PHE A 173 1.65 -11.37 -10.94
CA PHE A 173 2.41 -10.16 -11.21
C PHE A 173 2.28 -9.75 -12.67
N TYR A 174 1.82 -8.53 -12.88
CA TYR A 174 2.05 -7.75 -14.09
C TYR A 174 2.40 -6.33 -13.67
N GLU A 175 3.01 -5.57 -14.57
CA GLU A 175 3.43 -4.21 -14.25
C GLU A 175 2.23 -3.25 -14.23
N GLY A 176 2.14 -2.40 -13.21
CA GLY A 176 1.05 -1.44 -13.07
C GLY A 176 -0.25 -2.07 -12.58
N TYR A 177 -0.18 -3.07 -11.71
CA TYR A 177 -1.38 -3.80 -11.26
C TYR A 177 -2.40 -2.99 -10.45
N ASN A 178 -2.04 -1.77 -10.05
CA ASN A 178 -2.94 -0.80 -9.41
C ASN A 178 -3.38 0.32 -10.35
N ASN A 179 -2.86 0.38 -11.58
CA ASN A 179 -3.14 1.49 -12.50
C ASN A 179 -4.63 1.53 -12.85
N LYS A 180 -5.26 0.37 -13.14
CA LYS A 180 -6.69 0.31 -13.44
C LYS A 180 -7.56 0.91 -12.32
N TYR A 181 -7.27 0.58 -11.06
CA TYR A 181 -8.00 1.14 -9.92
C TYR A 181 -7.76 2.65 -9.80
N THR A 182 -6.52 3.07 -10.04
CA THR A 182 -6.12 4.48 -9.96
C THR A 182 -6.76 5.31 -11.08
N GLU A 183 -6.84 4.78 -12.30
CA GLU A 183 -7.52 5.40 -13.45
C GLU A 183 -9.01 5.62 -13.16
N GLU A 184 -9.67 4.63 -12.55
CA GLU A 184 -11.06 4.73 -12.14
C GLU A 184 -11.28 5.76 -11.05
N ILE A 185 -10.44 5.75 -10.01
CA ILE A 185 -10.44 6.78 -8.97
C ILE A 185 -10.23 8.16 -9.59
N ARG A 186 -9.22 8.33 -10.45
CA ARG A 186 -8.89 9.60 -11.13
C ARG A 186 -10.09 10.14 -11.93
N ARG A 187 -10.83 9.28 -12.64
CA ARG A 187 -12.04 9.68 -13.37
C ARG A 187 -13.12 10.27 -12.44
N ILE A 188 -13.23 9.77 -11.22
CA ILE A 188 -14.25 10.20 -10.25
C ILE A 188 -13.82 11.46 -9.51
N VAL A 189 -12.57 11.51 -9.03
CA VAL A 189 -12.08 12.61 -8.19
C VAL A 189 -11.57 13.82 -8.99
N GLY A 190 -11.40 13.65 -10.31
CA GLY A 190 -10.87 14.69 -11.18
C GLY A 190 -9.38 14.97 -10.96
N PRO A 191 -8.86 16.09 -11.48
CA PRO A 191 -7.42 16.39 -11.46
C PRO A 191 -6.91 16.93 -10.11
N ASN A 192 -7.80 17.32 -9.21
CA ASN A 192 -7.44 18.12 -8.02
C ASN A 192 -6.65 17.35 -6.94
N PRO A 193 -7.08 16.17 -6.46
CA PRO A 193 -6.28 15.46 -5.47
C PRO A 193 -5.00 14.94 -6.13
N THR A 194 -3.87 15.16 -5.47
CA THR A 194 -2.61 14.59 -5.90
C THR A 194 -2.64 13.08 -5.67
N LEU A 195 -2.50 12.30 -6.74
CA LEU A 195 -2.46 10.84 -6.68
C LEU A 195 -1.05 10.34 -6.96
N ALA A 196 -0.63 9.37 -6.16
CA ALA A 196 0.51 8.52 -6.42
C ALA A 196 0.04 7.08 -6.62
N VAL A 197 0.82 6.26 -7.33
CA VAL A 197 0.53 4.82 -7.41
C VAL A 197 1.78 3.98 -7.21
N VAL A 198 1.64 2.94 -6.38
CA VAL A 198 2.55 1.79 -6.35
C VAL A 198 1.89 0.64 -7.08
N GLY A 199 2.62 -0.12 -7.89
CA GLY A 199 1.99 -1.19 -8.68
C GLY A 199 2.99 -2.12 -9.37
N GLY A 200 4.16 -2.30 -8.78
CA GLY A 200 5.19 -3.14 -9.40
C GLY A 200 5.86 -2.53 -10.64
N LEU A 201 5.84 -1.20 -10.77
CA LEU A 201 6.43 -0.44 -11.88
C LEU A 201 7.95 -0.66 -11.98
N ARG A 202 8.45 -0.95 -13.19
CA ARG A 202 9.86 -1.26 -13.51
C ARG A 202 10.34 -0.50 -14.73
N GLN A 203 9.53 -0.42 -15.78
CA GLN A 203 9.81 0.22 -17.04
C GLN A 203 9.58 1.72 -16.91
N PHE A 204 10.58 2.52 -17.26
CA PHE A 204 10.47 3.97 -17.21
C PHE A 204 9.37 4.48 -18.15
N SER A 205 9.19 3.86 -19.31
CA SER A 205 8.13 4.22 -20.26
C SER A 205 6.71 4.05 -19.69
N MET A 206 6.47 3.03 -18.86
CA MET A 206 5.18 2.86 -18.18
C MET A 206 4.96 3.96 -17.14
N MET A 207 5.99 4.25 -16.34
CA MET A 207 5.96 5.33 -15.34
C MET A 207 5.71 6.68 -16.00
N GLU A 208 6.41 6.95 -17.10
CA GLU A 208 6.27 8.18 -17.87
C GLU A 208 4.88 8.29 -18.48
N LYS A 209 4.33 7.20 -19.04
CA LYS A 209 2.99 7.18 -19.61
C LYS A 209 1.94 7.61 -18.60
N ILE A 210 1.90 6.98 -17.41
CA ILE A 210 0.84 7.22 -16.41
C ILE A 210 0.92 8.60 -15.75
N VAL A 211 2.09 9.25 -15.83
CA VAL A 211 2.24 10.64 -15.42
C VAL A 211 1.78 11.57 -16.56
N LYS A 212 2.21 11.32 -17.79
CA LYS A 212 1.86 12.15 -18.95
C LYS A 212 0.37 12.11 -19.30
N ASP A 213 -0.30 10.97 -19.11
CA ASP A 213 -1.73 10.84 -19.34
C ASP A 213 -2.60 11.35 -18.18
N GLY A 214 -1.98 11.86 -17.12
CA GLY A 214 -2.67 12.45 -15.97
C GLY A 214 -3.30 11.44 -15.02
N THR A 215 -3.03 10.14 -15.18
CA THR A 215 -3.51 9.12 -14.24
C THR A 215 -3.00 9.39 -12.83
N VAL A 216 -1.71 9.70 -12.69
CA VAL A 216 -1.06 10.04 -11.41
C VAL A 216 -0.12 11.23 -11.55
N ASP A 217 0.12 11.89 -10.43
CA ASP A 217 1.10 12.96 -10.28
C ASP A 217 2.47 12.39 -9.87
N PHE A 218 2.47 11.30 -9.12
CA PHE A 218 3.69 10.64 -8.64
C PHE A 218 3.68 9.13 -8.86
N VAL A 219 4.88 8.57 -9.05
CA VAL A 219 5.11 7.14 -9.10
C VAL A 219 5.83 6.70 -7.83
N ALA A 220 5.24 5.76 -7.10
CA ALA A 220 5.84 5.19 -5.90
C ALA A 220 6.60 3.90 -6.23
N LEU A 221 7.86 3.82 -5.76
CA LEU A 221 8.73 2.65 -5.91
C LEU A 221 9.20 2.19 -4.54
N CYS A 222 9.32 0.87 -4.35
CA CYS A 222 9.87 0.27 -3.12
C CYS A 222 10.99 -0.72 -3.48
N ARG A 223 10.62 -1.91 -4.00
CA ARG A 223 11.60 -2.95 -4.39
C ARG A 223 12.71 -2.49 -5.36
N PRO A 224 12.45 -1.59 -6.33
CA PRO A 224 13.51 -0.99 -7.14
C PRO A 224 14.60 -0.29 -6.30
N PHE A 225 14.23 0.47 -5.27
CA PHE A 225 15.20 1.17 -4.42
C PHE A 225 16.05 0.22 -3.56
N ILE A 226 15.50 -0.94 -3.15
CA ILE A 226 16.28 -1.97 -2.45
C ILE A 226 17.43 -2.47 -3.33
N ARG A 227 17.17 -2.68 -4.63
CA ARG A 227 18.19 -3.18 -5.58
C ARG A 227 19.10 -2.08 -6.13
N GLN A 228 18.54 -0.90 -6.35
CA GLN A 228 19.15 0.26 -6.99
C GLN A 228 18.69 1.55 -6.28
N PRO A 229 19.34 1.95 -5.19
CA PRO A 229 19.04 3.22 -4.51
C PRO A 229 19.18 4.44 -5.45
N THR A 230 20.00 4.33 -6.49
CA THR A 230 20.30 5.37 -7.49
C THR A 230 19.38 5.39 -8.71
N ILE A 231 18.32 4.57 -8.74
CA ILE A 231 17.52 4.34 -9.97
C ILE A 231 16.98 5.63 -10.61
N VAL A 232 16.63 6.65 -9.83
CA VAL A 232 16.16 7.94 -10.37
C VAL A 232 17.25 8.66 -11.16
N ALA A 233 18.49 8.64 -10.66
CA ALA A 233 19.63 9.21 -11.38
C ALA A 233 19.98 8.39 -12.63
N GLU A 234 19.78 7.08 -12.59
CA GLU A 234 19.94 6.19 -13.75
C GLU A 234 18.88 6.47 -14.83
N PHE A 235 17.61 6.68 -14.46
CA PHE A 235 16.56 7.08 -15.40
C PHE A 235 16.86 8.44 -16.05
N LYS A 236 17.39 9.41 -15.30
CA LYS A 236 17.89 10.68 -15.87
C LYS A 236 19.05 10.51 -16.87
N LYS A 237 19.76 9.38 -16.83
CA LYS A 237 20.85 9.01 -17.74
C LYS A 237 20.41 8.02 -18.82
N ASN A 238 19.11 7.93 -19.11
CA ASN A 238 18.52 7.05 -20.13
C ASN A 238 18.44 5.56 -19.76
N ALA A 239 18.54 5.19 -18.49
CA ALA A 239 18.13 3.84 -18.11
C ALA A 239 16.63 3.65 -18.44
N THR A 240 16.29 2.54 -19.09
CA THR A 240 14.91 2.29 -19.53
C THR A 240 14.11 1.48 -18.51
N LYS A 241 14.78 0.84 -17.54
CA LYS A 241 14.14 -0.02 -16.55
C LYS A 241 14.95 -0.21 -15.26
N SER A 242 14.26 -0.56 -14.19
CA SER A 242 14.89 -1.08 -12.96
C SER A 242 15.40 -2.51 -13.14
N LYS A 243 16.50 -2.83 -12.45
CA LYS A 243 17.10 -4.16 -12.25
C LYS A 243 16.33 -5.04 -11.25
N CYS A 244 15.24 -4.55 -10.64
CA CYS A 244 14.42 -5.38 -9.75
C CYS A 244 13.63 -6.43 -10.54
N HIS A 245 13.91 -7.71 -10.29
CA HIS A 245 13.26 -8.85 -10.95
C HIS A 245 11.83 -9.14 -10.45
N SER A 246 11.34 -8.40 -9.44
CA SER A 246 10.06 -8.68 -8.78
C SER A 246 9.97 -10.10 -8.18
N CYS A 247 11.09 -10.69 -7.75
CA CYS A 247 11.14 -12.06 -7.23
C CYS A 247 10.39 -12.28 -5.91
N GLY A 248 10.15 -11.21 -5.13
CA GLY A 248 9.50 -11.29 -3.82
C GLY A 248 10.42 -11.68 -2.66
N GLU A 249 11.67 -12.07 -2.94
CA GLU A 249 12.59 -12.59 -1.91
C GLU A 249 12.95 -11.56 -0.84
N CYS A 250 13.01 -10.27 -1.17
CA CYS A 250 13.20 -9.21 -0.17
C CYS A 250 12.11 -9.20 0.93
N SER A 251 10.94 -9.77 0.65
CA SER A 251 9.86 -9.97 1.62
C SER A 251 9.84 -11.40 2.18
N LEU A 252 9.97 -12.39 1.30
CA LEU A 252 9.74 -13.81 1.61
C LEU A 252 10.94 -14.54 2.19
N LYS A 253 12.17 -14.09 1.91
CA LYS A 253 13.42 -14.72 2.33
C LYS A 253 14.27 -13.68 3.05
N ARG A 254 14.16 -13.63 4.38
CA ARG A 254 14.94 -12.73 5.25
C ARG A 254 15.96 -13.55 6.04
N PRO A 255 17.14 -13.89 5.47
CA PRO A 255 18.13 -14.74 6.14
C PRO A 255 18.75 -14.08 7.39
N THR A 256 18.76 -12.75 7.46
CA THR A 256 19.45 -11.98 8.50
C THR A 256 18.51 -11.06 9.32
N ASN A 257 17.19 -11.28 9.27
CA ASN A 257 16.14 -10.38 9.75
C ASN A 257 16.10 -8.98 9.08
N ALA A 258 17.19 -8.53 8.47
CA ALA A 258 17.25 -7.31 7.66
C ALA A 258 16.61 -7.53 6.27
N ILE A 259 16.02 -6.46 5.73
CA ILE A 259 15.53 -6.45 4.34
C ILE A 259 16.75 -6.27 3.42
N GLU A 260 16.91 -7.18 2.48
CA GLU A 260 17.97 -7.09 1.46
C GLU A 260 17.50 -7.54 0.09
N CYS A 261 18.25 -7.16 -0.95
CA CYS A 261 18.13 -7.80 -2.24
C CYS A 261 19.08 -9.01 -2.29
N THR A 262 18.50 -10.19 -2.47
CA THR A 262 19.21 -11.48 -2.53
C THR A 262 19.88 -11.76 -3.89
N TRP A 263 19.71 -10.88 -4.88
CA TRP A 263 20.34 -11.04 -6.19
C TRP A 263 21.75 -10.44 -6.17
N PRO A 264 22.76 -11.12 -6.76
CA PRO A 264 24.14 -10.63 -6.78
C PRO A 264 24.22 -9.18 -7.25
N LYS A 265 25.05 -8.38 -6.56
CA LYS A 265 25.44 -7.05 -7.05
C LYS A 265 26.27 -7.26 -8.32
N PHE A 266 26.02 -6.43 -9.35
CA PHE A 266 26.79 -6.46 -10.59
C PHE A 266 28.13 -5.81 -10.34
#